data_AF-A0A6G4V9L8-F1
#
_entry.id   AF-A0A6G4V9L8-F1
#
_cell.length_a   1.000
_cell.length_b   1.000
_cell.length_c   1.000
_cell.angle_alpha   90.00
_cell.angle_beta   90.00
_cell.angle_gamma   90.00
#
_symmetry.space_group_name_H-M   'P 1'
#
loop_
_entity.id
_entity.type
_entity.pdbx_description
1 polymer ?
#
loop_
_entity_poly.entity_id
_entity_poly.type
_entity_poly.pdbx_seq_one_letter_code
_entity_poly.pdbx_strand_id
1 'polypeptide(L)' 'MKPLAADQVSGVWGTLLLPVEGRGDIVWDRLAGQLDALLTSGVDGIYAHGTAGEFHTLDEA' A
#
# COMPACT_ATOMS: atom_id res chain seq x y z
N MET A 1 2.12 4.99 20.01
CA MET A 1 2.19 3.82 19.12
C MET A 1 3.10 2.78 19.75
N LYS A 2 2.85 1.48 19.49
CA LYS A 2 3.77 0.39 19.87
C LYS A 2 4.51 -0.06 18.60
N PRO A 3 5.85 0.00 18.54
CA PRO A 3 6.61 -0.47 17.39
C PRO A 3 6.51 -1.99 17.25
N LEU A 4 6.61 -2.48 16.02
CA LEU A 4 6.73 -3.91 15.72
C LEU A 4 8.17 -4.37 15.97
N ALA A 5 8.33 -5.56 16.55
CA ALA A 5 9.60 -6.26 16.65
C ALA A 5 9.83 -7.15 15.41
N ALA A 6 11.09 -7.53 15.17
CA ALA A 6 11.48 -8.29 13.97
C ALA A 6 10.78 -9.65 13.86
N ASP A 7 10.48 -10.30 14.99
CA ASP A 7 9.74 -11.57 15.05
C ASP A 7 8.23 -11.41 14.77
N GLN A 8 7.72 -10.18 14.71
CA GLN A 8 6.33 -9.87 14.38
C GLN A 8 6.12 -9.56 12.88
N VAL A 9 7.21 -9.47 12.11
CA VAL A 9 7.20 -9.13 10.68
C VAL A 9 7.80 -10.30 9.91
N SER A 10 6.94 -11.18 9.41
CA SER A 10 7.35 -12.38 8.68
C SER A 10 6.37 -12.69 7.54
N GLY A 11 6.70 -13.68 6.71
CA GLY A 11 5.82 -14.15 5.64
C GLY A 11 5.81 -13.26 4.39
N VAL A 12 4.70 -13.28 3.66
CA VAL A 12 4.50 -12.57 2.40
C VAL A 12 3.91 -11.19 2.65
N TRP A 13 4.56 -10.15 2.13
CA TRP A 13 4.12 -8.77 2.25
C TRP A 13 3.69 -8.21 0.90
N GLY A 14 2.39 -7.90 0.79
CA GLY A 14 1.81 -7.28 -0.39
C GLY A 14 2.09 -5.78 -0.46
N THR A 15 2.27 -5.25 -1.66
CA THR A 15 2.44 -3.81 -1.89
C THR A 15 1.20 -3.22 -2.57
N LEU A 16 0.77 -2.04 -2.14
CA LEU A 16 -0.22 -1.26 -2.87
C LEU A 16 0.44 -0.45 -3.99
N LEU A 17 -0.13 -0.52 -5.19
CA LEU A 17 0.19 0.42 -6.27
C LEU A 17 -0.63 1.69 -6.11
N LEU A 18 -0.11 2.82 -6.58
CA LEU A 18 -0.81 4.10 -6.55
C LEU A 18 -1.71 4.24 -7.81
N PRO A 19 -3.05 4.11 -7.69
CA PRO A 19 -3.92 4.33 -8.83
C PRO A 19 -4.10 5.84 -9.02
N VAL A 20 -3.69 6.35 -10.17
CA VAL A 20 -3.87 7.75 -10.55
C VAL A 20 -4.73 7.88 -11.81
N GLU A 21 -5.41 9.01 -11.93
CA GLU A 21 -6.10 9.40 -13.16
C GLU A 21 -5.81 10.85 -13.54
N GLY A 22 -6.14 11.21 -14.78
CA GLY A 22 -6.01 12.58 -15.28
C GLY A 22 -4.60 13.15 -15.09
N ARG A 23 -4.49 14.18 -14.24
CA ARG A 23 -3.24 14.90 -13.97
C ARG A 23 -2.48 14.39 -12.74
N GLY A 24 -2.82 13.21 -12.23
CA GLY A 24 -2.19 12.62 -11.05
C GLY A 24 -3.12 12.53 -9.83
N ASP A 25 -4.43 12.69 -10.02
CA ASP A 25 -5.39 12.57 -8.94
C ASP A 25 -5.47 11.12 -8.47
N ILE A 26 -5.36 10.89 -7.16
CA ILE A 26 -5.45 9.55 -6.58
C ILE A 26 -6.88 9.02 -6.71
N VAL A 27 -7.03 7.84 -7.30
CA VAL A 27 -8.33 7.16 -7.42
C VAL A 27 -8.56 6.28 -6.20
N TRP A 28 -9.05 6.89 -5.12
CA TRP A 28 -9.20 6.25 -3.81
C TRP A 28 -10.01 4.95 -3.82
N ASP A 29 -11.10 4.89 -4.59
CA ASP A 29 -11.92 3.67 -4.68
C ASP A 29 -11.14 2.48 -5.26
N ARG A 30 -10.23 2.73 -6.21
CA ARG A 30 -9.36 1.68 -6.77
C ARG A 30 -8.28 1.27 -5.77
N LEU A 31 -7.79 2.21 -4.97
CA LEU A 31 -6.82 1.90 -3.91
C LEU A 31 -7.48 1.04 -2.82
N ALA A 32 -8.71 1.38 -2.42
CA ALA A 32 -9.51 0.59 -1.50
C ALA A 32 -9.78 -0.82 -2.04
N GLY A 33 -10.16 -0.94 -3.32
CA GLY A 33 -10.36 -2.25 -3.94
C GLY A 33 -9.08 -3.11 -4.00
N GLN A 34 -7.91 -2.50 -4.23
CA GLN A 34 -6.62 -3.21 -4.14
C GLN A 34 -6.34 -3.68 -2.71
N LEU A 35 -6.63 -2.84 -1.71
CA LEU A 35 -6.46 -3.21 -0.30
C LEU A 35 -7.37 -4.40 0.06
N ASP A 36 -8.63 -4.38 -0.34
CA ASP A 36 -9.56 -5.49 -0.10
C ASP A 36 -9.10 -6.79 -0.77
N ALA A 37 -8.58 -6.70 -2.00
CA ALA A 37 -8.02 -7.86 -2.69
C ALA A 37 -6.79 -8.43 -1.96
N LEU A 38 -5.89 -7.57 -1.45
CA LEU A 38 -4.74 -8.04 -0.67
C LEU A 38 -5.17 -8.63 0.68
N LEU A 39 -6.09 -7.99 1.41
CA LEU A 39 -6.61 -8.49 2.68
C LEU A 39 -7.26 -9.87 2.53
N THR A 40 -7.93 -10.14 1.41
CA THR A 40 -8.56 -11.44 1.13
C THR A 40 -7.61 -12.49 0.54
N SER A 41 -6.42 -12.09 0.08
CA SER A 41 -5.44 -13.00 -0.53
C SER A 41 -4.63 -13.84 0.47
N GLY A 42 -4.65 -13.48 1.75
CA GLY A 42 -3.91 -14.18 2.80
C GLY A 42 -2.44 -13.76 2.94
N VAL A 43 -2.06 -12.57 2.48
CA VAL A 43 -0.75 -11.99 2.81
C VAL A 43 -0.62 -11.71 4.31
N ASP A 44 0.60 -11.84 4.83
CA ASP A 44 0.92 -11.65 6.25
C ASP A 44 1.04 -10.16 6.63
N GLY A 45 1.24 -9.30 5.63
CA GLY A 45 1.29 -7.85 5.82
C GLY A 45 1.09 -7.08 4.52
N ILE A 46 0.79 -5.80 4.66
CA ILE A 46 0.61 -4.87 3.54
C ILE A 46 1.47 -3.64 3.82
N TYR A 47 2.20 -3.19 2.80
CA TYR A 47 2.88 -1.90 2.83
C TYR A 47 2.47 -1.07 1.60
N ALA A 48 2.62 0.24 1.71
CA ALA A 48 2.29 1.19 0.66
C ALA A 48 3.47 2.11 0.41
N HIS A 49 3.41 2.85 -0.70
CA HIS A 49 4.34 3.95 -0.99
C HIS A 49 5.82 3.50 -1.07
N GLY A 50 6.07 2.38 -1.76
CA GLY A 50 7.40 2.08 -2.28
C GLY A 50 7.67 2.82 -3.59
N THR A 51 8.73 2.44 -4.31
CA THR A 51 8.97 2.93 -5.68
C THR A 51 7.78 2.62 -6.62
N ALA A 52 7.19 1.44 -6.49
CA ALA A 52 6.02 1.04 -7.28
C ALA A 52 4.72 1.79 -6.90
N GLY A 53 4.68 2.37 -5.70
CA GLY A 53 3.61 3.27 -5.26
C GLY A 53 3.95 4.75 -5.48
N GLU A 54 4.97 5.04 -6.28
CA GLU A 54 5.42 6.38 -6.67
C GLU A 54 5.67 7.34 -5.49
N PHE A 55 6.16 6.83 -4.35
CA PHE A 55 6.29 7.67 -3.15
C PHE A 55 7.08 8.98 -3.34
N HIS A 56 8.07 8.98 -4.23
CA HIS A 56 8.87 10.15 -4.55
C HIS A 56 8.12 11.26 -5.31
N THR A 57 6.90 11.00 -5.79
CA THR A 57 6.05 11.98 -6.50
C THR A 57 4.87 12.46 -5.66
N LEU A 58 4.63 11.86 -4.50
CA LEU A 58 3.57 12.26 -3.58
C LEU A 58 3.94 13.56 -2.85
N ASP A 59 2.94 14.41 -2.62
CA ASP A 59 3.04 15.49 -1.64
C ASP A 59 2.67 14.98 -0.24
N GLU A 60 2.95 15.81 0.77
CA GLU A 60 2.61 15.52 2.17
C GLU A 60 1.21 16.07 2.56
N ALA A 61 0.48 16.65 1.61
CA ALA A 61 -0.66 17.53 1.85
C ALA A 61 -2.01 16.80 2.00
#